data_AF-A0AAQ2D6P0-F1
#
_entry.id   AF-A0AAQ2D6P0-F1
#
_cell.length_a   1.000
_cell.length_b   1.000
_cell.length_c   1.000
_cell.angle_alpha   90.00
_cell.angle_beta   90.00
_cell.angle_gamma   90.00
#
_symmetry.space_group_name_H-M   'P 1'
#
loop_
_entity.id
_entity.type
_entity.pdbx_description
1 polymer ?
#
loop_
_entity_poly.entity_id
_entity_poly.type
_entity_poly.pdbx_seq_one_letter_code
_entity_poly.pdbx_strand_id
1 'polypeptide(L)'
;MVLSVDASSVELDKYEIWSGFKQLLPISMFVVVFAIAFGLAAAQTGLSEASTLLMSILVFAGAAQFAVLDLWGQHVPVIPLVITVFAINARHLLMGATLYPWLRELPRAKRYGVMMVVSDANWAMSMQAFNSGKRGMGLLFGGGLALWSAWSLGSWLGLKFGSVIQNPVSLGLDMVMGCFLLAMVLGGQKNLRMLIIWSVAAIASLLAYLYLPENSHVVTGALAGGLLGAVWTEKKNEH
;
A
#
# COMPACT_ATOMS: atom_id res chain seq x y z
N MET A 1 -13.40 -19.16 -18.95
CA MET A 1 -14.66 -18.39 -19.10
C MET A 1 -14.34 -16.94 -18.78
N VAL A 2 -14.16 -16.08 -19.78
CA VAL A 2 -13.92 -14.65 -19.57
C VAL A 2 -15.25 -14.06 -19.14
N LEU A 3 -15.38 -13.70 -17.85
CA LEU A 3 -16.51 -12.89 -17.39
C LEU A 3 -16.57 -11.66 -18.30
N SER A 4 -17.67 -11.50 -19.05
CA SER A 4 -17.87 -10.30 -19.86
C SER A 4 -18.00 -9.13 -18.89
N VAL A 5 -16.90 -8.41 -18.68
CA VAL A 5 -16.91 -7.16 -17.94
C VAL A 5 -17.85 -6.22 -18.70
N ASP A 6 -18.93 -5.80 -18.06
CA ASP A 6 -19.85 -4.82 -18.65
C ASP A 6 -19.06 -3.52 -18.88
N ALA A 7 -19.03 -3.03 -20.12
CA ALA A 7 -18.34 -1.80 -20.49
C ALA A 7 -18.80 -0.60 -19.64
N SER A 8 -20.06 -0.62 -19.17
CA SER A 8 -20.60 0.42 -18.28
C SER A 8 -19.95 0.45 -16.89
N SER A 9 -19.26 -0.62 -16.49
CA SER A 9 -18.55 -0.72 -15.19
C SER A 9 -17.17 -0.08 -15.18
N VAL A 10 -16.66 0.31 -16.36
CA VAL A 10 -15.29 0.82 -16.57
C VAL A 10 -15.25 2.32 -16.90
N GLU A 11 -16.42 2.96 -17.06
CA GLU A 11 -16.46 4.38 -17.36
C GLU A 11 -15.91 5.23 -16.21
N LEU A 12 -14.98 6.13 -16.55
CA LEU A 12 -14.43 7.12 -15.62
C LEU A 12 -15.22 8.42 -15.77
N ASP A 13 -16.42 8.45 -15.18
CA ASP A 13 -17.20 9.68 -15.07
C ASP A 13 -16.74 10.55 -13.89
N LYS A 14 -16.81 11.88 -14.06
CA LYS A 14 -16.46 12.86 -13.02
C LYS A 14 -17.29 12.64 -11.75
N TYR A 15 -18.57 12.28 -11.90
CA TYR A 15 -19.43 12.00 -10.77
C TYR A 15 -18.92 10.79 -9.96
N GLU A 16 -18.52 9.72 -10.63
CA GLU A 16 -18.00 8.52 -9.97
C GLU A 16 -16.64 8.75 -9.31
N ILE A 17 -15.76 9.48 -9.97
CA ILE A 17 -14.47 9.87 -9.40
C ILE A 17 -14.69 10.68 -8.12
N TRP A 18 -15.58 11.68 -8.16
CA TRP A 18 -15.87 12.50 -6.99
C TRP A 18 -16.57 11.72 -5.87
N SER A 19 -17.47 10.81 -6.24
CA SER A 19 -18.11 9.90 -5.29
C SER A 19 -17.08 9.00 -4.60
N GLY A 20 -16.17 8.39 -5.36
CA GLY A 20 -15.10 7.56 -4.82
C GLY A 20 -14.13 8.34 -3.93
N PHE A 21 -13.78 9.57 -4.34
CA PHE A 21 -12.97 10.49 -3.53
C PHE A 21 -13.61 10.73 -2.16
N LYS A 22 -14.91 11.07 -2.13
CA LYS A 22 -15.65 11.30 -0.88
C LYS A 22 -15.74 10.04 -0.01
N GLN A 23 -15.97 8.88 -0.61
CA GLN A 23 -16.09 7.62 0.12
C GLN A 23 -14.80 7.23 0.86
N LEU A 24 -13.63 7.64 0.35
CA LEU A 24 -12.35 7.35 0.99
C LEU A 24 -11.82 8.48 1.88
N LEU A 25 -12.55 9.60 2.05
CA LEU A 25 -12.15 10.66 2.99
C LEU A 25 -11.99 10.16 4.43
N PRO A 26 -12.87 9.29 4.98
CA PRO A 26 -12.68 8.77 6.34
C PRO A 26 -11.36 8.00 6.50
N ILE A 27 -11.00 7.18 5.53
CA ILE A 27 -9.71 6.44 5.52
C ILE A 27 -8.55 7.43 5.34
N SER A 28 -8.73 8.45 4.50
CA SER A 28 -7.73 9.48 4.23
C SER A 28 -7.33 10.25 5.49
N MET A 29 -8.24 10.42 6.46
CA MET A 29 -7.90 11.04 7.75
C MET A 29 -6.84 10.24 8.52
N PHE A 30 -6.96 8.91 8.53
CA PHE A 30 -5.92 8.04 9.10
C PHE A 30 -4.62 8.14 8.31
N VAL A 31 -4.71 8.18 6.98
CA VAL A 31 -3.55 8.33 6.09
C VAL A 31 -2.78 9.63 6.36
N VAL A 32 -3.46 10.74 6.67
CA VAL A 32 -2.79 12.00 7.07
C VAL A 32 -1.94 11.80 8.31
N VAL A 33 -2.48 11.18 9.37
CA VAL A 33 -1.75 10.95 10.63
C VAL A 33 -0.54 10.05 10.38
N PHE A 34 -0.72 8.99 9.59
CA PHE A 34 0.37 8.10 9.23
C PHE A 34 1.46 8.78 8.39
N ALA A 35 1.06 9.63 7.44
CA ALA A 35 1.98 10.40 6.64
C ALA A 35 2.70 11.49 7.47
N ILE A 36 2.07 12.07 8.49
CA ILE A 36 2.74 12.97 9.44
C ILE A 36 3.86 12.23 10.17
N ALA A 37 3.60 11.01 10.64
CA ALA A 37 4.62 10.17 11.27
C ALA A 37 5.79 9.90 10.31
N PHE A 38 5.50 9.62 9.03
CA PHE A 38 6.51 9.44 8.00
C PHE A 38 7.35 10.72 7.79
N GLY A 39 6.70 11.87 7.60
CA GLY A 39 7.40 13.14 7.37
C GLY A 39 8.32 13.53 8.54
N LEU A 40 7.87 13.28 9.77
CA LEU A 40 8.69 13.46 10.96
C LEU A 40 9.90 12.51 10.99
N ALA A 41 9.68 11.22 10.73
CA ALA A 41 10.76 10.22 10.69
C ALA A 41 11.78 10.53 9.58
N ALA A 42 11.31 11.00 8.42
CA ALA A 42 12.17 11.41 7.31
C ALA A 42 13.05 12.62 7.69
N ALA A 43 12.51 13.59 8.44
CA ALA A 43 13.31 14.70 8.96
C ALA A 43 14.38 14.23 9.96
N GLN A 44 14.04 13.29 10.85
CA GLN A 44 14.95 12.75 11.86
C GLN A 44 16.10 11.90 11.28
N THR A 45 15.85 11.21 10.17
CA THR A 45 16.86 10.42 9.44
C THR A 45 17.79 11.27 8.56
N GLY A 46 17.56 12.59 8.50
CA GLY A 46 18.37 13.52 7.72
C GLY A 46 18.09 13.49 6.22
N LEU A 47 16.98 12.88 5.79
CA LEU A 47 16.54 12.92 4.39
C LEU A 47 16.13 14.36 4.02
N SER A 48 16.58 14.84 2.85
CA SER A 48 16.27 16.22 2.44
C SER A 48 14.76 16.42 2.26
N GLU A 49 14.24 17.61 2.60
CA GLU A 49 12.81 17.92 2.45
C GLU A 49 12.32 17.65 1.02
N ALA A 50 13.13 18.03 0.02
CA ALA A 50 12.80 17.83 -1.39
C ALA A 50 12.73 16.34 -1.75
N SER A 51 13.68 15.53 -1.29
CA SER A 51 13.68 14.08 -1.50
C SER A 51 12.46 13.42 -0.84
N THR A 52 12.12 13.83 0.38
CA THR A 52 10.96 13.30 1.11
C THR A 52 9.64 13.60 0.39
N LEU A 53 9.45 14.84 -0.08
CA LEU A 53 8.24 15.23 -0.81
C LEU A 53 8.16 14.55 -2.17
N LEU A 54 9.26 14.51 -2.93
CA LEU A 54 9.29 13.82 -4.21
C LEU A 54 8.98 12.32 -4.04
N MET A 55 9.53 11.68 -3.01
CA MET A 55 9.24 10.29 -2.71
C MET A 55 7.76 10.08 -2.37
N SER A 56 7.17 10.98 -1.56
CA SER A 56 5.76 10.95 -1.18
C SER A 56 4.82 11.04 -2.39
N ILE A 57 5.16 11.90 -3.36
CA ILE A 57 4.36 12.17 -4.56
C ILE A 57 4.54 11.07 -5.61
N LEU A 58 5.77 10.62 -5.86
CA LEU A 58 6.09 9.75 -6.99
C LEU A 58 5.98 8.25 -6.69
N VAL A 59 6.33 7.83 -5.47
CA VAL A 59 6.38 6.40 -5.12
C VAL A 59 5.05 5.91 -4.54
N PHE A 60 4.32 6.79 -3.85
CA PHE A 60 3.02 6.52 -3.19
C PHE A 60 2.93 5.12 -2.54
N ALA A 61 3.93 4.76 -1.73
CA ALA A 61 3.98 3.47 -1.04
C ALA A 61 4.56 3.63 0.37
N GLY A 62 3.70 3.93 1.34
CA GLY A 62 4.12 4.25 2.71
C GLY A 62 5.03 3.19 3.35
N ALA A 63 4.68 1.91 3.26
CA ALA A 63 5.51 0.82 3.80
C ALA A 63 6.93 0.81 3.22
N ALA A 64 7.08 1.02 1.91
CA ALA A 64 8.39 1.07 1.28
C ALA A 64 9.16 2.34 1.65
N GLN A 65 8.46 3.46 1.87
CA GLN A 65 9.09 4.72 2.27
C GLN A 65 9.70 4.63 3.67
N PHE A 66 9.01 4.02 4.64
CA PHE A 66 9.61 3.76 5.95
C PHE A 66 10.77 2.77 5.87
N ALA A 67 10.66 1.70 5.07
CA ALA A 67 11.78 0.78 4.85
C ALA A 67 13.01 1.47 4.21
N VAL A 68 12.80 2.51 3.39
CA VAL A 68 13.89 3.36 2.90
C VAL A 68 14.53 4.13 4.05
N LEU A 69 13.74 4.70 4.98
CA LEU A 69 14.27 5.41 6.15
C LEU A 69 15.10 4.50 7.06
N ASP A 70 14.69 3.25 7.27
CA ASP A 70 15.43 2.27 8.07
C ASP A 70 16.81 1.96 7.46
N LEU A 71 16.93 2.07 6.13
CA LEU A 71 18.16 1.86 5.38
C LEU A 71 18.91 3.17 5.07
N TRP A 72 18.38 4.32 5.51
CA TRP A 72 18.93 5.63 5.16
C TRP A 72 20.01 6.05 6.16
N GLY A 73 21.18 6.46 5.66
CA GLY A 73 22.32 6.84 6.51
C GLY A 73 23.54 7.27 5.68
N GLN A 74 24.70 7.38 6.33
CA GLN A 74 25.95 7.80 5.65
C GLN A 74 26.37 6.85 4.51
N HIS A 75 26.12 5.55 4.68
CA HIS A 75 26.39 4.52 3.68
C HIS A 75 25.09 3.77 3.38
N VAL A 76 24.34 4.26 2.38
CA VAL A 76 23.10 3.61 1.96
C VAL A 76 23.43 2.31 1.22
N PRO A 77 22.97 1.14 1.71
CA PRO A 77 23.18 -0.13 1.02
C PRO A 77 22.20 -0.23 -0.16
N VAL A 78 22.59 0.33 -1.31
CA VAL A 78 21.71 0.50 -2.48
C VAL A 78 21.07 -0.82 -2.94
N ILE A 79 21.84 -1.92 -2.97
CA ILE A 79 21.33 -3.23 -3.43
C ILE A 79 20.24 -3.76 -2.47
N PRO A 80 20.50 -3.89 -1.15
CA PRO A 80 19.45 -4.23 -0.18
C PRO A 80 18.23 -3.29 -0.25
N LEU A 81 18.44 -1.98 -0.36
CA LEU A 81 17.36 -1.02 -0.46
C LEU A 81 16.46 -1.29 -1.67
N VAL A 82 17.04 -1.47 -2.86
CA VAL A 82 16.27 -1.77 -4.08
C VAL A 82 15.50 -3.08 -3.94
N ILE A 83 16.13 -4.13 -3.40
CA ILE A 83 15.48 -5.43 -3.20
C ILE A 83 14.32 -5.31 -2.22
N THR A 84 14.50 -4.62 -1.10
CA THR A 84 13.46 -4.41 -0.09
C THR A 84 12.29 -3.61 -0.66
N VAL A 85 12.57 -2.48 -1.33
CA VAL A 85 11.54 -1.65 -1.96
C VAL A 85 10.78 -2.43 -3.03
N PHE A 86 11.48 -3.21 -3.86
CA PHE A 86 10.86 -4.06 -4.86
C PHE A 86 9.98 -5.15 -4.22
N ALA A 87 10.50 -5.86 -3.22
CA ALA A 87 9.77 -6.93 -2.55
C ALA A 87 8.49 -6.43 -1.88
N ILE A 88 8.54 -5.29 -1.17
CA ILE A 88 7.37 -4.66 -0.57
C ILE A 88 6.37 -4.24 -1.66
N ASN A 89 6.86 -3.64 -2.76
CA ASN A 89 6.00 -3.12 -3.81
C ASN A 89 5.52 -4.16 -4.84
N ALA A 90 6.05 -5.38 -4.84
CA ALA A 90 5.63 -6.46 -5.74
C ALA A 90 4.12 -6.74 -5.62
N ARG A 91 3.50 -6.41 -4.48
CA ARG A 91 2.04 -6.41 -4.31
C ARG A 91 1.28 -5.57 -5.35
N HIS A 92 1.85 -4.48 -5.85
CA HIS A 92 1.24 -3.66 -6.91
C HIS A 92 1.18 -4.40 -8.25
N LEU A 93 2.09 -5.34 -8.51
CA LEU A 93 2.02 -6.21 -9.69
C LEU A 93 0.81 -7.14 -9.59
N LEU A 94 0.59 -7.72 -8.40
CA LEU A 94 -0.57 -8.58 -8.13
C LEU A 94 -1.88 -7.77 -8.18
N MET A 95 -1.93 -6.59 -7.56
CA MET A 95 -3.07 -5.68 -7.65
C MET A 95 -3.37 -5.33 -9.12
N GLY A 96 -2.35 -4.97 -9.90
CA GLY A 96 -2.50 -4.72 -11.33
C GLY A 96 -3.03 -5.92 -12.12
N ALA A 97 -2.55 -7.13 -11.81
CA ALA A 97 -3.04 -8.36 -12.43
C ALA A 97 -4.52 -8.63 -12.11
N THR A 98 -4.94 -8.44 -10.86
CA THR A 98 -6.35 -8.59 -10.47
C THR A 98 -7.27 -7.55 -11.09
N LEU A 99 -6.77 -6.33 -11.31
CA LEU A 99 -7.52 -5.23 -11.95
C LEU A 99 -7.52 -5.31 -13.48
N TYR A 100 -6.66 -6.14 -14.07
CA TYR A 100 -6.48 -6.23 -15.52
C TYR A 100 -7.78 -6.42 -16.33
N PRO A 101 -8.77 -7.24 -15.90
CA PRO A 101 -10.02 -7.42 -16.63
C PRO A 101 -10.79 -6.11 -16.87
N TRP A 102 -10.72 -5.15 -15.95
CA TRP A 102 -11.35 -3.84 -16.08
C TRP A 102 -10.40 -2.82 -16.73
N LEU A 103 -9.14 -2.77 -16.29
CA LEU A 103 -8.16 -1.82 -16.80
C LEU A 103 -7.84 -1.99 -18.29
N ARG A 104 -7.98 -3.21 -18.82
CA ARG A 104 -7.68 -3.48 -20.23
C ARG A 104 -8.63 -2.76 -21.20
N GLU A 105 -9.85 -2.44 -20.75
CA GLU A 105 -10.87 -1.73 -21.53
C GLU A 105 -10.60 -0.22 -21.61
N LEU A 106 -9.70 0.31 -20.76
CA LEU A 106 -9.30 1.72 -20.79
C LEU A 106 -8.19 1.98 -21.83
N PRO A 107 -8.18 3.18 -22.45
CA PRO A 107 -7.02 3.68 -23.20
C PRO A 107 -5.75 3.65 -22.34
N ARG A 108 -4.60 3.38 -22.97
CA ARG A 108 -3.30 3.21 -22.28
C ARG A 108 -2.97 4.35 -21.31
N ALA A 109 -3.19 5.60 -21.71
CA ALA A 109 -2.90 6.77 -20.86
C ALA A 109 -3.76 6.78 -19.58
N LYS A 110 -5.07 6.50 -19.68
CA LYS A 110 -5.97 6.41 -18.52
C LYS A 110 -5.60 5.23 -17.63
N ARG A 111 -5.24 4.09 -18.22
CA ARG A 111 -4.79 2.90 -17.49
C ARG A 111 -3.60 3.20 -16.59
N TYR A 112 -2.54 3.82 -17.14
CA TYR A 112 -1.37 4.19 -16.35
C TYR A 112 -1.70 5.27 -15.31
N GLY A 113 -2.52 6.26 -15.67
CA GLY A 113 -2.98 7.30 -14.73
C GLY A 113 -3.74 6.74 -13.53
N VAL A 114 -4.60 5.75 -13.74
CA VAL A 114 -5.30 5.07 -12.63
C VAL A 114 -4.31 4.29 -11.76
N MET A 115 -3.37 3.56 -12.38
CA MET A 115 -2.38 2.76 -11.66
C MET A 115 -1.44 3.58 -10.76
N MET A 116 -1.20 4.86 -11.09
CA MET A 116 -0.38 5.77 -10.27
C MET A 116 -0.92 6.00 -8.85
N VAL A 117 -2.24 5.87 -8.66
CA VAL A 117 -2.90 6.17 -7.38
C VAL A 117 -3.49 4.92 -6.73
N VAL A 118 -3.07 3.74 -7.14
CA VAL A 118 -3.52 2.48 -6.54
C VAL A 118 -2.81 2.27 -5.20
N SER A 119 -3.59 1.93 -4.19
CA SER A 119 -3.14 1.54 -2.85
C SER A 119 -3.99 0.35 -2.37
N ASP A 120 -3.65 -0.21 -1.21
CA ASP A 120 -4.39 -1.35 -0.66
C ASP A 120 -5.89 -1.03 -0.43
N ALA A 121 -6.20 0.18 0.05
CA ALA A 121 -7.55 0.56 0.46
C ALA A 121 -8.51 0.76 -0.72
N ASN A 122 -8.14 1.58 -1.70
CA ASN A 122 -8.97 1.79 -2.90
C ASN A 122 -8.97 0.55 -3.81
N TRP A 123 -7.90 -0.25 -3.84
CA TRP A 123 -7.92 -1.56 -4.50
C TRP A 123 -8.94 -2.50 -3.86
N ALA A 124 -8.90 -2.68 -2.53
CA ALA A 124 -9.81 -3.59 -1.84
C ALA A 124 -11.28 -3.20 -2.02
N MET A 125 -11.60 -1.91 -1.85
CA MET A 125 -12.95 -1.39 -2.03
C MET A 125 -13.44 -1.50 -3.48
N SER A 126 -12.58 -1.19 -4.46
CA SER A 126 -12.95 -1.32 -5.89
C SER A 126 -13.15 -2.78 -6.29
N MET A 127 -12.29 -3.70 -5.83
CA MET A 127 -12.46 -5.14 -6.07
C MET A 127 -13.74 -5.68 -5.44
N GLN A 128 -14.10 -5.23 -4.24
CA GLN A 128 -15.38 -5.59 -3.62
C GLN A 128 -16.58 -5.09 -4.46
N ALA A 129 -16.51 -3.86 -4.96
CA ALA A 129 -17.54 -3.31 -5.84
C ALA A 129 -17.63 -4.12 -7.14
N PHE A 130 -16.50 -4.38 -7.81
CA PHE A 130 -16.45 -5.16 -9.04
C PHE A 130 -17.01 -6.58 -8.88
N ASN A 131 -16.64 -7.28 -7.81
CA ASN A 131 -17.14 -8.63 -7.50
C ASN A 131 -18.64 -8.65 -7.17
N SER A 132 -19.20 -7.51 -6.75
CA SER A 132 -20.63 -7.34 -6.47
C SER A 132 -21.42 -6.84 -7.68
N GLY A 133 -20.81 -6.77 -8.87
CA GLY A 133 -21.42 -6.22 -10.09
C GLY A 133 -21.63 -4.70 -10.07
N LYS A 134 -21.00 -3.99 -9.13
CA LYS A 134 -21.09 -2.52 -9.00
C LYS A 134 -19.91 -1.85 -9.72
N ARG A 135 -20.06 -0.55 -10.01
CA ARG A 135 -19.00 0.28 -10.61
C ARG A 135 -17.89 0.55 -9.59
N GLY A 136 -16.68 0.05 -9.86
CA GLY A 136 -15.52 0.16 -8.98
C GLY A 136 -14.47 1.20 -9.41
N MET A 137 -14.54 1.71 -10.65
CA MET A 137 -13.51 2.60 -11.20
C MET A 137 -13.41 3.96 -10.48
N GLY A 138 -14.54 4.53 -10.06
CA GLY A 138 -14.56 5.75 -9.25
C GLY A 138 -13.88 5.59 -7.89
N LEU A 139 -14.10 4.44 -7.22
CA LEU A 139 -13.42 4.09 -5.96
C LEU A 139 -11.91 3.94 -6.19
N LEU A 140 -11.52 3.26 -7.26
CA LEU A 140 -10.12 3.04 -7.59
C LEU A 140 -9.39 4.36 -7.87
N PHE A 141 -9.88 5.16 -8.83
CA PHE A 141 -9.17 6.37 -9.23
C PHE A 141 -9.44 7.56 -8.30
N GLY A 142 -10.72 7.88 -8.05
CA GLY A 142 -11.10 8.99 -7.19
C GLY A 142 -10.72 8.78 -5.73
N GLY A 143 -10.94 7.58 -5.22
CA GLY A 143 -10.46 7.21 -3.88
C GLY A 143 -8.94 7.22 -3.77
N GLY A 144 -8.24 6.76 -4.82
CA GLY A 144 -6.79 6.85 -4.92
C GLY A 144 -6.28 8.29 -4.84
N LEU A 145 -6.92 9.22 -5.55
CA LEU A 145 -6.58 10.64 -5.48
C LEU A 145 -6.78 11.23 -4.08
N ALA A 146 -7.83 10.82 -3.35
CA ALA A 146 -8.05 11.24 -1.97
C ALA A 146 -6.90 10.80 -1.05
N LEU A 147 -6.54 9.51 -1.14
CA LEU A 147 -5.46 8.93 -0.34
C LEU A 147 -4.09 9.53 -0.72
N TRP A 148 -3.82 9.72 -2.01
CA TRP A 148 -2.58 10.31 -2.51
C TRP A 148 -2.40 11.75 -2.06
N SER A 149 -3.48 12.55 -2.12
CA SER A 149 -3.48 13.93 -1.63
C SER A 149 -3.27 13.97 -0.11
N ALA A 150 -3.95 13.09 0.63
CA ALA A 150 -3.80 12.97 2.08
C ALA A 150 -2.38 12.56 2.49
N TRP A 151 -1.78 11.59 1.78
CA TRP A 151 -0.40 11.17 2.02
C TRP A 151 0.59 12.31 1.77
N SER A 152 0.45 13.01 0.64
CA SER A 152 1.33 14.13 0.29
C SER A 152 1.20 15.27 1.29
N LEU A 153 -0.03 15.63 1.68
CA LEU A 153 -0.30 16.66 2.67
C LEU A 153 0.24 16.29 4.04
N GLY A 154 -0.04 15.08 4.53
CA GLY A 154 0.43 14.64 5.84
C GLY A 154 1.96 14.55 5.90
N SER A 155 2.60 14.06 4.85
CA SER A 155 4.08 14.01 4.76
C SER A 155 4.70 15.40 4.82
N TRP A 156 4.11 16.36 4.10
CA TRP A 156 4.52 17.76 4.16
C TRP A 156 4.31 18.38 5.55
N LEU A 157 3.16 18.11 6.19
CA LEU A 157 2.89 18.56 7.55
C LEU A 157 3.88 17.96 8.56
N GLY A 158 4.22 16.68 8.43
CA GLY A 158 5.22 16.01 9.26
C GLY A 158 6.60 16.63 9.13
N LEU A 159 7.02 16.99 7.91
CA LEU A 159 8.28 17.70 7.68
C LEU A 159 8.30 19.09 8.33
N LYS A 160 7.22 19.87 8.17
CA LYS A 160 7.19 21.28 8.62
C LYS A 160 6.90 21.45 10.11
N PHE A 161 6.02 20.62 10.66
CA PHE A 161 5.55 20.74 12.03
C PHE A 161 6.03 19.59 12.93
N GLY A 162 6.82 18.66 12.40
CA GLY A 162 7.40 17.57 13.18
C GLY A 162 8.29 18.07 14.33
N SER A 163 8.99 19.18 14.16
CA SER A 163 9.81 19.80 15.21
C SER A 163 8.99 20.40 16.36
N VAL A 164 7.70 20.68 16.14
CA VAL A 164 6.77 21.14 17.18
C VAL A 164 6.33 19.97 18.07
N ILE A 165 6.39 18.75 17.55
CA ILE A 165 6.05 17.53 18.28
C ILE A 165 7.24 17.16 19.18
N GLN A 166 7.24 17.69 20.41
CA GLN A 166 8.34 17.47 21.36
C GLN A 166 8.44 16.00 21.85
N ASN A 167 7.34 15.25 21.84
CA ASN A 167 7.35 13.84 22.24
C ASN A 167 6.47 12.97 21.31
N PRO A 168 7.02 12.56 20.15
CA PRO A 168 6.32 11.73 19.16
C PRO A 168 5.85 10.38 19.72
N VAL A 169 6.65 9.78 20.61
CA VAL A 169 6.37 8.48 21.25
C VAL A 169 5.14 8.59 22.17
N SER A 170 5.00 9.69 22.92
CA SER A 170 3.80 9.90 23.76
C SER A 170 2.51 10.02 22.95
N LEU A 171 2.60 10.41 21.68
CA LEU A 171 1.47 10.46 20.74
C LEU A 171 1.27 9.14 19.99
N GLY A 172 2.12 8.13 20.23
CA GLY A 172 2.08 6.83 19.57
C GLY A 172 2.51 6.86 18.09
N LEU A 173 3.27 7.88 17.66
CA LEU A 173 3.68 8.03 16.25
C LEU A 173 4.65 6.93 15.79
N ASP A 174 5.43 6.37 16.70
CA ASP A 174 6.31 5.22 16.51
C ASP A 174 5.56 3.91 16.24
N MET A 175 4.33 3.79 16.75
CA MET A 175 3.49 2.60 16.57
C MET A 175 2.61 2.65 15.31
N VAL A 176 2.55 3.76 14.58
CA VAL A 176 1.56 3.94 13.50
C VAL A 176 1.76 2.92 12.37
N MET A 177 3.00 2.63 11.98
CA MET A 177 3.28 1.59 10.98
C MET A 177 2.79 0.21 11.46
N GLY A 178 3.11 -0.15 12.71
CA GLY A 178 2.67 -1.41 13.31
C GLY A 178 1.14 -1.52 13.35
N CYS A 179 0.46 -0.45 13.78
CA CYS A 179 -1.00 -0.37 13.79
C CYS A 179 -1.60 -0.47 12.38
N PHE A 180 -0.99 0.16 11.37
CA PHE A 180 -1.42 0.06 9.98
C PHE A 180 -1.33 -1.37 9.46
N LEU A 181 -0.18 -2.03 9.63
CA LEU A 181 0.01 -3.43 9.22
C LEU A 181 -0.95 -4.37 9.96
N LEU A 182 -1.13 -4.16 11.27
CA LEU A 182 -2.06 -4.94 12.08
C LEU A 182 -3.50 -4.75 11.60
N ALA A 183 -3.93 -3.52 11.32
CA ALA A 183 -5.26 -3.23 10.80
C ALA A 183 -5.50 -3.92 9.45
N MET A 184 -4.48 -3.98 8.58
CA MET A 184 -4.55 -4.72 7.31
C MET A 184 -4.71 -6.22 7.51
N VAL A 185 -3.97 -6.82 8.44
CA VAL A 185 -4.13 -8.24 8.80
C VAL A 185 -5.54 -8.50 9.36
N LEU A 186 -6.01 -7.66 10.29
CA LEU A 186 -7.32 -7.84 10.93
C LEU A 186 -8.51 -7.63 9.97
N GLY A 187 -8.34 -6.73 8.99
CA GLY A 187 -9.32 -6.48 7.93
C GLY A 187 -9.28 -7.50 6.79
N GLY A 188 -8.23 -8.33 6.72
CA GLY A 188 -8.09 -9.37 5.71
C GLY A 188 -9.10 -10.51 5.87
N GLN A 189 -9.20 -11.36 4.84
CA GLN A 189 -10.08 -12.53 4.88
C GLN A 189 -9.66 -13.52 5.98
N LYS A 190 -10.60 -13.85 6.85
CA LYS A 190 -10.40 -14.75 7.99
C LYS A 190 -10.78 -16.17 7.61
N ASN A 191 -9.92 -16.85 6.85
CA ASN A 191 -10.05 -18.27 6.60
C ASN A 191 -8.77 -19.00 7.02
N LEU A 192 -8.88 -20.31 7.29
CA LEU A 192 -7.76 -21.11 7.80
C LEU A 192 -6.54 -21.05 6.87
N ARG A 193 -6.77 -21.03 5.56
CA ARG A 193 -5.72 -20.91 4.54
C ARG A 193 -4.93 -19.61 4.68
N MET A 194 -5.62 -18.47 4.76
CA MET A 194 -5.00 -17.15 4.93
C MET A 194 -4.26 -17.05 6.26
N LEU A 195 -4.81 -17.61 7.34
CA LEU A 195 -4.14 -17.66 8.63
C LEU A 195 -2.83 -18.47 8.56
N ILE A 196 -2.81 -19.60 7.85
CA ILE A 196 -1.59 -20.40 7.64
C ILE A 196 -0.57 -19.60 6.81
N ILE A 197 -0.99 -18.96 5.72
CA ILE A 197 -0.11 -18.13 4.88
C ILE A 197 0.53 -17.00 5.70
N TRP A 198 -0.26 -16.29 6.50
CA TRP A 198 0.24 -15.24 7.39
C TRP A 198 1.19 -15.78 8.45
N SER A 199 0.87 -16.93 9.04
CA SER A 199 1.72 -17.56 10.06
C SER A 199 3.08 -17.96 9.48
N VAL A 200 3.10 -18.54 8.28
CA VAL A 200 4.35 -18.90 7.59
C VAL A 200 5.17 -17.66 7.25
N ALA A 201 4.54 -16.61 6.72
CA ALA A 201 5.22 -15.34 6.46
C ALA A 201 5.82 -14.73 7.73
N ALA A 202 5.06 -14.74 8.84
CA ALA A 202 5.48 -14.20 10.13
C ALA A 202 6.64 -14.99 10.73
N ILE A 203 6.57 -16.32 10.74
CA ILE A 203 7.63 -17.20 11.24
C ILE A 203 8.89 -17.05 10.40
N ALA A 204 8.76 -17.04 9.07
CA ALA A 204 9.90 -16.86 8.17
C ALA A 204 10.58 -15.49 8.37
N SER A 205 9.78 -14.42 8.52
CA SER A 205 10.29 -13.08 8.84
C SER A 205 11.01 -13.05 10.19
N LEU A 206 10.43 -13.69 11.22
CA LEU A 206 11.04 -13.75 12.56
C LEU A 206 12.35 -14.54 12.56
N LEU A 207 12.40 -15.69 11.90
CA LEU A 207 13.64 -16.47 11.77
C LEU A 207 14.70 -15.70 10.98
N ALA A 208 14.32 -14.99 9.92
CA ALA A 208 15.23 -14.13 9.18
C ALA A 208 15.76 -12.97 10.03
N TYR A 209 14.91 -12.36 10.87
CA TYR A 209 15.34 -11.34 11.82
C TYR A 209 16.38 -11.87 12.81
N LEU A 210 16.26 -13.12 13.25
CA LEU A 210 17.18 -13.74 14.22
C LEU A 210 18.49 -14.26 13.61
N TYR A 211 18.45 -14.77 12.38
CA TYR A 211 19.56 -15.56 11.80
C TYR A 211 20.15 -15.00 10.51
N LEU A 212 19.47 -14.08 9.82
CA LEU A 212 19.92 -13.51 8.57
C LEU A 212 20.37 -12.05 8.77
N PRO A 213 21.10 -11.46 7.81
CA PRO A 213 21.53 -10.07 7.88
C PRO A 213 20.35 -9.12 8.09
N GLU A 214 20.64 -7.97 8.70
CA GLU A 214 19.66 -6.91 8.90
C GLU A 214 18.88 -6.62 7.61
N ASN A 215 17.58 -6.35 7.75
CA ASN A 215 16.65 -6.01 6.65
C ASN A 215 16.23 -7.18 5.72
N SER A 216 16.81 -8.37 5.85
CA SER A 216 16.39 -9.57 5.09
C SER A 216 15.01 -10.12 5.50
N HIS A 217 14.54 -9.76 6.69
CA HIS A 217 13.31 -10.28 7.28
C HIS A 217 12.06 -9.96 6.46
N VAL A 218 11.96 -8.73 5.93
CA VAL A 218 10.83 -8.30 5.09
C VAL A 218 10.76 -9.13 3.80
N VAL A 219 11.89 -9.28 3.12
CA VAL A 219 11.98 -10.03 1.85
C VAL A 219 11.66 -11.50 2.07
N THR A 220 12.23 -12.09 3.13
CA THR A 220 12.03 -13.51 3.44
C THR A 220 10.57 -13.82 3.78
N GLY A 221 9.94 -12.99 4.62
CA GLY A 221 8.52 -13.14 4.95
C GLY A 221 7.61 -12.98 3.73
N ALA A 222 7.88 -11.98 2.89
CA ALA A 222 7.12 -11.73 1.67
C ALA A 222 7.22 -12.90 0.67
N LEU A 223 8.42 -13.43 0.45
CA LEU A 223 8.64 -14.58 -0.43
C LEU A 223 7.98 -15.85 0.12
N ALA A 224 8.16 -16.16 1.40
CA ALA A 224 7.60 -17.35 2.02
C ALA A 224 6.06 -17.36 1.94
N GLY A 225 5.42 -16.26 2.35
CA GLY A 225 3.97 -16.11 2.27
C GLY A 225 3.45 -16.10 0.83
N GLY A 226 4.11 -15.34 -0.05
CA GLY A 226 3.73 -15.23 -1.46
C GLY A 226 3.82 -16.55 -2.21
N LEU A 227 4.91 -17.30 -2.04
CA LEU A 227 5.10 -18.62 -2.67
C LEU A 227 4.07 -19.62 -2.17
N LEU A 228 3.82 -19.67 -0.86
CA LEU A 228 2.80 -20.57 -0.30
C LEU A 228 1.41 -20.23 -0.83
N GLY A 229 1.06 -18.94 -0.89
CA GLY A 229 -0.21 -18.48 -1.45
C GLY A 229 -0.38 -18.82 -2.93
N ALA A 230 0.72 -18.78 -3.71
CA ALA A 230 0.73 -19.13 -5.12
C ALA A 230 0.56 -20.63 -5.36
N VAL A 231 1.29 -21.48 -4.63
CA VAL A 231 1.22 -22.94 -4.76
C VAL A 231 -0.11 -23.47 -4.24
N TRP A 232 -0.59 -22.96 -3.11
CA TRP A 232 -1.87 -23.36 -2.54
C TRP A 232 -3.00 -22.54 -3.16
N THR A 233 -3.27 -22.71 -4.45
CA THR A 233 -4.39 -22.02 -5.13
C THR A 233 -5.73 -22.59 -4.65
N GLU A 234 -6.71 -21.74 -4.41
CA GLU A 234 -8.05 -22.17 -3.98
C GLU A 234 -8.72 -22.93 -5.14
N LYS A 235 -9.14 -24.17 -4.90
CA LYS A 235 -10.09 -24.82 -5.82
C LYS A 235 -11.37 -24.00 -5.74
N LYS A 236 -11.70 -23.34 -6.84
CA LYS A 236 -12.97 -22.64 -6.99
C LYS A 236 -14.07 -23.70 -6.84
N ASN A 237 -14.77 -23.71 -5.71
CA ASN A 237 -15.97 -24.54 -5.58
C ASN A 237 -16.99 -23.95 -6.55
N GLU A 238 -17.14 -24.61 -7.71
CA GLU A 238 -18.23 -24.39 -8.63
C GLU A 238 -19.50 -24.92 -7.95
N HIS A 239 -20.30 -23.99 -7.43
CA HIS A 239 -21.70 -24.20 -7.09
C HIS A 239 -22.52 -23.20 -7.90
#